data_AF-A0A959SZI2-F1
#
_entry.id   AF-A0A959SZI2-F1
#
_cell.length_a   1.000
_cell.length_b   1.000
_cell.length_c   1.000
_cell.angle_alpha   90.00
_cell.angle_beta   90.00
_cell.angle_gamma   90.00
#
_symmetry.space_group_name_H-M   'P 1'
#
loop_
_entity.id
_entity.type
_entity.pdbx_description
1 polymer ?
#
loop_
_entity_poly.entity_id
_entity_poly.type
_entity_poly.pdbx_seq_one_letter_code
_entity_poly.pdbx_strand_id
1 'polypeptide(L)' 'THSPCKECSKLILQAGIKRLVYLDRYKDPSGLDLLEQGGVLVHQLEAF' A
#
# COMPACT_ATOMS: atom_id res chain seq x y z
N THR A 1 -12.18 -0.27 1.48
CA THR A 1 -11.22 0.70 0.88
C THR A 1 -10.10 -0.06 0.25
N HIS A 2 -9.86 0.19 -1.04
CA HIS A 2 -8.90 -0.55 -1.83
C HIS A 2 -7.45 -0.14 -1.56
N SER A 3 -6.51 -1.07 -1.76
CA SER A 3 -5.08 -0.77 -1.76
C SER A 3 -4.72 0.25 -2.86
N PRO A 4 -3.64 1.03 -2.70
CA PRO A 4 -3.22 1.99 -3.71
C PRO A 4 -2.75 1.29 -5.00
N CYS A 5 -2.95 1.95 -6.14
CA CYS A 5 -2.28 1.55 -7.37
C CYS A 5 -0.78 1.90 -7.34
N LYS A 6 -0.03 1.47 -8.36
CA LYS A 6 1.42 1.71 -8.44
C LYS A 6 1.81 3.19 -8.39
N GLU A 7 1.09 4.06 -9.10
CA GLU A 7 1.40 5.50 -9.11
C GLU A 7 1.13 6.16 -7.75
N CYS A 8 0.00 5.84 -7.10
CA CYS A 8 -0.26 6.31 -5.73
C CYS A 8 0.79 5.81 -4.74
N SER A 9 1.26 4.57 -4.93
CA SER A 9 2.29 3.95 -4.07
C SER A 9 3.63 4.70 -4.15
N LYS A 10 4.01 5.19 -5.33
CA LYS A 10 5.21 6.05 -5.48
C LYS A 10 5.08 7.35 -4.69
N LEU A 11 3.91 8.00 -4.75
CA LEU A 11 3.66 9.24 -4.01
C LEU A 11 3.73 9.01 -2.50
N ILE A 12 3.24 7.87 -2.03
CA ILE A 12 3.30 7.47 -0.61
C ILE A 12 4.75 7.31 -0.13
N LEU A 13 5.61 6.66 -0.94
CA LEU A 13 7.04 6.57 -0.65
C LEU A 13 7.70 7.95 -0.62
N GLN A 14 7.43 8.78 -1.63
CA GLN A 14 7.98 10.14 -1.73
C GLN A 14 7.55 11.04 -0.58
N ALA A 15 6.33 10.85 -0.07
CA ALA A 15 5.83 11.54 1.11
C ALA A 15 6.47 11.08 2.43
N GLY A 16 7.28 10.00 2.41
CA GLY A 16 7.93 9.46 3.60
C GLY A 16 7.00 8.73 4.56
N ILE A 17 5.83 8.28 4.08
CA ILE A 17 4.85 7.53 4.88
C ILE A 17 5.46 6.21 5.34
N LYS A 18 5.23 5.85 6.61
CA LYS A 18 5.80 4.65 7.23
C LYS A 18 4.84 3.47 7.36
N ARG A 19 3.52 3.71 7.29
CA ARG A 19 2.50 2.68 7.45
C ARG A 19 1.31 2.93 6.52
N LEU A 20 0.87 1.89 5.84
CA LEU A 20 -0.34 1.87 5.00
C LEU A 20 -1.29 0.77 5.49
N VAL A 21 -2.56 1.13 5.65
CA VAL A 21 -3.62 0.19 6.04
C VAL A 21 -4.72 0.21 4.98
N TYR A 22 -5.13 -0.95 4.50
CA TYR A 22 -6.20 -1.10 3.50
C TYR A 22 -7.13 -2.26 3.85
N LEU A 23 -8.31 -2.32 3.24
CA LEU A 23 -9.31 -3.39 3.47
C LEU A 23 -9.28 -4.40 2.32
N ASP A 24 -9.39 -3.89 1.10
CA ASP A 24 -9.53 -4.70 -0.12
C ASP A 24 -8.27 -4.60 -0.97
N ARG A 25 -7.74 -5.72 -1.47
CA ARG A 25 -6.64 -5.65 -2.44
C ARG A 25 -7.14 -5.08 -3.76
N TYR A 26 -6.38 -4.14 -4.31
CA TYR A 26 -6.54 -3.67 -5.68
C TYR A 26 -6.09 -4.78 -6.65
N LYS A 27 -6.62 -4.75 -7.88
CA LYS A 27 -6.36 -5.80 -8.89
C LYS A 27 -4.87 -6.03 -9.17
N ASP A 28 -4.08 -4.96 -9.14
CA ASP A 28 -2.64 -5.01 -9.38
C ASP A 28 -1.87 -4.91 -8.05
N PRO A 29 -1.14 -5.96 -7.63
CA PRO A 29 -0.38 -5.96 -6.39
C PRO A 29 0.92 -5.14 -6.48
N SER A 30 1.36 -4.72 -7.67
CA SER A 30 2.66 -4.07 -7.86
C SER A 30 2.86 -2.78 -7.06
N GLY A 31 1.76 -2.12 -6.69
CA GLY A 31 1.80 -0.97 -5.78
C GLY A 31 2.15 -1.35 -4.35
N LEU A 32 1.57 -2.44 -3.83
CA LEU A 32 1.87 -2.95 -2.50
C LEU A 32 3.32 -3.45 -2.41
N ASP A 33 3.77 -4.20 -3.41
CA ASP A 33 5.16 -4.70 -3.46
C ASP A 33 6.17 -3.54 -3.41
N LEU A 34 5.89 -2.45 -4.12
CA LEU A 34 6.72 -1.25 -4.15
C LEU A 34 6.76 -0.56 -2.78
N LEU A 35 5.63 -0.53 -2.06
CA LEU A 35 5.57 0.02 -0.71
C LEU A 35 6.38 -0.83 0.29
N GLU A 36 6.24 -2.14 0.25
CA GLU A 36 6.97 -3.07 1.12
C GLU A 36 8.48 -3.00 0.87
N GLN A 37 8.90 -2.97 -0.40
CA GLN A 37 10.31 -2.78 -0.79
C GLN A 37 10.85 -1.41 -0.35
N GLY A 38 10.01 -0.38 -0.35
CA GLY A 38 10.35 0.94 0.16
C GLY A 38 10.35 1.05 1.69
N GLY A 39 10.14 -0.06 2.42
CA GLY A 39 10.16 -0.09 3.88
C GLY A 39 8.90 0.46 4.54
N VAL A 40 7.78 0.51 3.81
CA VAL A 40 6.47 0.89 4.37
C VAL A 40 5.81 -0.35 4.98
N LEU A 41 5.32 -0.22 6.21
CA LEU A 41 4.54 -1.28 6.86
C LEU A 41 3.13 -1.33 6.27
N VAL A 42 2.86 -2.38 5.50
CA VAL A 42 1.56 -2.60 4.85
C VAL A 42 0.74 -3.59 5.69
N HIS A 43 -0.49 -3.21 6.08
CA HIS A 43 -1.42 -4.08 6.78
C HIS A 43 -2.78 -4.13 6.08
N GLN A 44 -3.27 -5.35 5.84
CA GLN A 44 -4.65 -5.57 5.44
C GLN A 44 -5.50 -5.73 6.71
N LEU A 45 -6.59 -4.97 6.81
CA LEU A 45 -7.61 -5.17 7.84
C LEU A 45 -8.53 -6.30 7.37
N GLU A 46 -8.50 -7.41 8.09
CA GLU A 46 -9.54 -8.43 7.98
C GLU A 46 -10.77 -7.90 8.74
N ALA A 47 -11.90 -7.79 8.03
CA ALA A 47 -13.18 -7.53 8.68
C ALA A 47 -13.63 -8.82 9.38
N PHE A 48 -13.89 -8.73 10.69
CA PHE A 48 -14.42 -9.81 11.51
C PHE A 48 -15.86 -10.17 11.13
#